data_AF-A0A068SGE1-F1
#
_entry.id   AF-A0A068SGE1-F1
#
_cell.length_a   1.000
_cell.length_b   1.000
_cell.length_c   1.000
_cell.angle_alpha   90.00
_cell.angle_beta   90.00
_cell.angle_gamma   90.00
#
_symmetry.space_group_name_H-M   'P 1'
#
loop_
_entity.id
_entity.type
_entity.pdbx_description
1 polymer ?
#
loop_
_entity_poly.entity_id
_entity_poly.type
_entity_poly.pdbx_seq_one_letter_code
_entity_poly.pdbx_strand_id
1 'polypeptide(L)'
;MYKLWQLLSKPFIPHKEEQHEEATLDAQPDRGLPSFHYQLPPSLTAPPTQDQRTRNVVNVYPQVRHAQAPSPSPRVAYRSSVIASERSQDTSKWIEPVEHSIAVLSADAWNMLKPVEWEALGGAVEQRTINIPYGRTGADVLFGKRRHVLRLIQRKATGVHIQLQGTKLHLEGPKQRIHRLLDFLDHLNARVGRSRCDYVIVRCNGPQLASKLERIDTLFKNKSGTPPFDQCQVVPVEELHFTLAKIRGQPSPSLIKEVADTFYRIAQQLDKQHFMNSFILDRIAFETDRSKNALAICSSDPENPVSKLKTLCKTHFILKDDVTFTRQIHMTIVKAQESIRARGIEDVELSAVLLDDIRNDFLGPLLVESFVVSRDIKSMLTNTFRHVTYSTFKIL
;
A
#
# COMPACT_ATOMS: atom_id res chain seq x y z
N MET A 1 -45.29 22.05 19.17
CA MET A 1 -44.63 20.73 19.25
C MET A 1 -45.58 19.53 19.03
N TYR A 2 -46.72 19.70 18.34
CA TYR A 2 -47.73 18.61 18.15
C TYR A 2 -47.97 18.21 16.68
N LYS A 3 -47.23 18.76 15.71
CA LYS A 3 -47.36 18.42 14.28
C LYS A 3 -46.29 17.44 13.75
N LEU A 4 -45.27 17.10 14.55
CA LEU A 4 -44.21 16.17 14.13
C LEU A 4 -44.52 14.69 14.43
N TRP A 5 -45.53 14.40 15.26
CA TRP A 5 -45.85 13.04 15.71
C TRP A 5 -46.86 12.30 14.81
N GLN A 6 -47.57 13.00 13.91
CA GLN A 6 -48.54 12.40 12.99
C GLN A 6 -47.93 11.85 11.68
N LEU A 7 -46.64 12.10 11.43
CA LEU A 7 -45.93 11.57 10.26
C LEU A 7 -45.25 10.21 10.50
N LEU A 8 -45.17 9.75 11.76
CA LEU A 8 -44.48 8.51 12.12
C LEU A 8 -45.43 7.31 12.38
N SER A 9 -46.73 7.46 12.13
CA SER A 9 -47.75 6.47 12.50
C SER A 9 -48.60 5.95 11.33
N LYS A 10 -48.15 6.09 10.07
CA LYS A 10 -48.81 5.41 8.95
C LYS A 10 -48.24 4.00 8.74
N PRO A 11 -49.08 2.95 8.74
CA PRO A 11 -48.63 1.58 8.51
C PRO A 11 -48.21 1.38 7.05
N PHE A 12 -47.18 0.55 6.88
CA PHE A 12 -46.59 0.16 5.61
C PHE A 12 -47.58 -0.68 4.79
N ILE A 13 -48.02 -0.15 3.64
CA ILE A 13 -48.78 -0.88 2.63
C ILE A 13 -47.79 -1.26 1.52
N PRO A 14 -47.55 -2.56 1.24
CA PRO A 14 -46.70 -2.96 0.13
C PRO A 14 -47.43 -2.70 -1.19
N HIS A 15 -46.94 -1.75 -1.98
CA HIS A 15 -47.38 -1.57 -3.36
C HIS A 15 -46.64 -2.55 -4.29
N LYS A 16 -47.44 -3.14 -5.18
CA LYS A 16 -47.14 -4.05 -6.28
C LYS A 16 -45.91 -3.65 -7.11
N GLU A 17 -45.17 -4.66 -7.53
CA GLU A 17 -44.20 -4.63 -8.62
C GLU A 17 -44.84 -4.08 -9.90
N GLU A 18 -44.39 -2.92 -10.35
CA GLU A 18 -44.52 -2.50 -11.74
C GLU A 18 -43.29 -3.00 -12.51
N GLN A 19 -43.56 -3.88 -13.46
CA GLN A 19 -42.62 -4.26 -14.51
C GLN A 19 -42.33 -3.03 -15.37
N HIS A 20 -41.05 -2.66 -15.49
CA HIS A 20 -40.60 -1.73 -16.52
C HIS A 20 -39.42 -2.33 -17.30
N GLU A 21 -39.80 -2.82 -18.49
CA GLU A 21 -39.17 -2.65 -19.80
C GLU A 21 -37.63 -2.65 -19.92
N GLU A 22 -37.15 -3.70 -20.58
CA GLU A 22 -35.89 -3.73 -21.33
C GLU A 22 -35.82 -2.57 -22.33
N ALA A 23 -34.84 -1.68 -22.14
CA ALA A 23 -34.44 -0.72 -23.16
C ALA A 23 -33.16 -1.24 -23.86
N THR A 24 -33.35 -1.96 -24.96
CA THR A 24 -32.29 -2.25 -25.94
C THR A 24 -32.05 -0.97 -26.75
N LEU A 25 -30.96 -0.26 -26.45
CA LEU A 25 -30.54 0.92 -27.20
C LEU A 25 -29.41 0.54 -28.16
N ASP A 26 -29.77 0.42 -29.44
CA ASP A 26 -28.84 0.36 -30.57
C ASP A 26 -28.03 1.66 -30.62
N ALA A 27 -26.72 1.55 -30.39
CA ALA A 27 -25.79 2.67 -30.49
C ALA A 27 -25.07 2.61 -31.84
N GLN A 28 -25.40 3.53 -32.75
CA GLN A 28 -24.56 3.84 -33.90
C GLN A 28 -23.23 4.47 -33.47
N PRO A 29 -22.13 4.23 -34.20
CA PRO A 29 -20.82 4.78 -33.86
C PRO A 29 -20.73 6.26 -34.26
N ASP A 30 -20.52 7.11 -33.25
CA ASP A 30 -20.32 8.55 -33.38
C ASP A 30 -18.95 8.84 -34.04
N ARG A 31 -18.97 9.35 -35.28
CA ARG A 31 -17.80 9.80 -36.04
C ARG A 31 -17.45 11.22 -35.59
N GLY A 32 -16.61 11.37 -34.56
CA GLY A 32 -16.27 12.73 -34.10
C GLY A 32 -15.15 12.88 -33.08
N LEU A 33 -14.18 11.96 -33.01
CA LEU A 33 -13.02 12.14 -32.12
C LEU A 33 -11.77 12.60 -32.90
N PRO A 34 -11.05 13.63 -32.43
CA PRO A 34 -9.87 14.16 -33.08
C PRO A 34 -8.69 13.17 -33.01
N SER A 35 -7.99 12.99 -34.13
CA SER A 35 -6.73 12.26 -34.20
C SER A 35 -5.59 13.12 -33.67
N PHE A 36 -4.86 12.60 -32.67
CA PHE A 36 -3.62 13.21 -32.19
C PHE A 36 -2.43 12.59 -32.93
N HIS A 37 -1.72 13.40 -33.72
CA HIS A 37 -0.43 13.03 -34.29
C HIS A 37 0.69 13.36 -33.30
N TYR A 38 1.43 12.33 -32.87
CA TYR A 38 2.66 12.50 -32.10
C TYR A 38 3.83 12.80 -33.05
N GLN A 39 4.48 13.95 -32.86
CA GLN A 39 5.81 14.22 -33.41
C GLN A 39 6.87 13.78 -32.40
N LEU A 40 7.83 12.96 -32.84
CA LEU A 40 8.98 12.54 -32.05
C LEU A 40 9.92 13.73 -31.80
N PRO A 41 10.48 13.87 -30.58
CA PRO A 41 11.47 14.91 -30.31
C PRO A 41 12.81 14.61 -31.03
N PRO A 42 13.55 15.65 -31.43
CA PRO A 42 14.84 15.51 -32.10
C PRO A 42 15.90 14.95 -31.15
N SER A 43 16.73 14.06 -31.68
CA SER A 43 17.86 13.42 -31.00
C SER A 43 18.97 14.46 -30.77
N LEU A 44 19.30 14.74 -29.50
CA LEU A 44 20.46 15.56 -29.15
C LEU A 44 21.69 14.66 -29.00
N THR A 45 22.52 14.65 -30.04
CA THR A 45 23.93 14.21 -29.97
C THR A 45 24.80 15.43 -29.71
N ALA A 46 25.40 15.52 -28.51
CA ALA A 46 26.53 16.40 -28.26
C ALA A 46 27.59 15.63 -27.43
N PRO A 47 28.87 15.65 -27.84
CA PRO A 47 29.95 14.94 -27.16
C PRO A 47 30.48 15.68 -25.93
N PRO A 48 31.18 15.00 -25.01
CA PRO A 48 31.63 15.59 -23.75
C PRO A 48 32.88 16.45 -23.94
N THR A 49 32.92 17.58 -23.23
CA THR A 49 34.12 18.41 -23.07
C THR A 49 34.86 18.03 -21.79
N GLN A 50 36.18 18.00 -21.92
CA GLN A 50 37.18 17.49 -20.98
C GLN A 50 37.73 18.62 -20.08
N ASP A 51 38.25 18.22 -18.92
CA ASP A 51 39.14 18.95 -17.99
C ASP A 51 38.58 20.13 -17.17
N GLN A 52 38.65 20.02 -15.84
CA GLN A 52 39.85 20.42 -15.09
C GLN A 52 39.81 19.98 -13.61
N ARG A 53 40.96 19.47 -13.18
CA ARG A 53 41.34 19.15 -11.81
C ARG A 53 41.40 20.42 -10.94
N THR A 54 41.10 20.30 -9.66
CA THR A 54 41.99 20.82 -8.60
C THR A 54 41.78 20.07 -7.29
N ARG A 55 42.90 19.60 -6.73
CA ARG A 55 43.05 19.05 -5.38
C ARG A 55 42.96 20.19 -4.37
N ASN A 56 42.38 19.91 -3.20
CA ASN A 56 42.90 20.49 -1.96
C ASN A 56 43.01 19.38 -0.91
N VAL A 57 44.25 19.22 -0.44
CA VAL A 57 44.70 18.36 0.64
C VAL A 57 44.92 19.26 1.84
N VAL A 58 44.28 18.97 2.97
CA VAL A 58 44.85 19.31 4.29
C VAL A 58 44.60 18.13 5.22
N ASN A 59 45.72 17.54 5.64
CA ASN A 59 45.85 16.57 6.71
C ASN A 59 46.21 17.35 7.99
N VAL A 60 45.76 16.91 9.19
CA VAL A 60 46.56 16.69 10.44
C VAL A 60 45.59 16.26 11.58
N TYR A 61 45.56 14.94 11.85
CA TYR A 61 45.79 14.18 13.12
C TYR A 61 45.42 14.70 14.55
N PRO A 62 45.35 13.81 15.57
CA PRO A 62 44.24 13.71 16.53
C PRO A 62 44.63 14.00 18.00
N GLN A 63 43.64 14.06 18.89
CA GLN A 63 43.86 13.89 20.34
C GLN A 63 42.96 12.82 20.95
N VAL A 64 43.58 12.05 21.84
CA VAL A 64 43.08 10.92 22.63
C VAL A 64 42.82 11.39 24.07
N ARG A 65 41.95 10.66 24.78
CA ARG A 65 41.71 10.55 26.25
C ARG A 65 40.35 11.15 26.68
N HIS A 66 39.55 10.60 27.60
CA HIS A 66 39.66 9.50 28.56
C HIS A 66 38.25 8.96 28.88
N ALA A 67 38.19 7.72 29.39
CA ALA A 67 37.00 7.05 29.88
C ALA A 67 36.39 7.70 31.14
N GLN A 68 35.06 7.64 31.26
CA GLN A 68 34.36 7.59 32.55
C GLN A 68 33.04 6.84 32.42
N ALA A 69 32.80 5.94 33.38
CA ALA A 69 31.64 5.05 33.49
C ALA A 69 30.36 5.82 33.88
N PRO A 70 29.16 5.31 33.52
CA PRO A 70 27.90 6.01 33.77
C PRO A 70 27.35 5.73 35.18
N SER A 71 26.87 6.80 35.82
CA SER A 71 26.06 6.77 37.05
C SER A 71 24.57 6.59 36.69
N PRO A 72 23.74 5.93 37.53
CA PRO A 72 22.40 5.51 37.15
C PRO A 72 21.37 6.64 37.30
N SER A 73 20.36 6.66 36.44
CA SER A 73 19.18 7.52 36.61
C SER A 73 17.89 6.75 36.32
N PRO A 74 16.78 7.15 36.96
CA PRO A 74 15.76 6.22 37.45
C PRO A 74 14.74 5.82 36.39
N ARG A 75 14.20 4.60 36.53
CA ARG A 75 13.06 4.10 35.76
C ARG A 75 11.80 4.91 36.09
N VAL A 76 11.40 5.79 35.18
CA VAL A 76 10.04 6.37 35.20
C VAL A 76 9.12 5.42 34.43
N ALA A 77 8.25 4.73 35.15
CA ALA A 77 7.18 3.93 34.57
C ALA A 77 6.04 4.86 34.10
N TYR A 78 5.98 5.14 32.79
CA TYR A 78 4.79 5.73 32.18
C TYR A 78 3.85 4.61 31.72
N ARG A 79 2.79 4.36 32.51
CA ARG A 79 1.57 3.70 32.04
C ARG A 79 0.95 4.55 30.93
N SER A 80 1.00 4.09 29.69
CA SER A 80 0.26 4.68 28.57
C SER A 80 -1.00 3.85 28.29
N SER A 81 -2.07 4.12 29.04
CA SER A 81 -3.42 3.69 28.67
C SER A 81 -3.99 4.69 27.66
N VAL A 82 -3.93 4.36 26.37
CA VAL A 82 -4.71 5.06 25.35
C VAL A 82 -5.80 4.11 24.88
N ILE A 83 -6.96 4.25 25.51
CA ILE A 83 -8.23 3.75 24.99
C ILE A 83 -8.51 4.59 23.74
N ALA A 84 -8.44 3.97 22.57
CA ALA A 84 -8.87 4.58 21.33
C ALA A 84 -10.40 4.67 21.35
N SER A 85 -10.95 5.81 21.75
CA SER A 85 -12.35 6.10 21.50
C SER A 85 -12.54 6.35 20.00
N GLU A 86 -13.17 5.42 19.30
CA GLU A 86 -13.68 5.58 17.94
C GLU A 86 -14.72 6.72 17.93
N ARG A 87 -14.27 7.96 17.70
CA ARG A 87 -15.17 9.02 17.25
C ARG A 87 -15.42 8.81 15.77
N SER A 88 -16.61 8.31 15.44
CA SER A 88 -17.19 8.35 14.11
C SER A 88 -17.22 9.80 13.62
N GLN A 89 -16.27 10.16 12.75
CA GLN A 89 -16.31 11.44 12.08
C GLN A 89 -17.43 11.42 11.03
N ASP A 90 -18.23 12.48 11.12
CA ASP A 90 -19.42 12.79 10.36
C ASP A 90 -19.19 12.63 8.84
N THR A 91 -19.92 11.69 8.26
CA THR A 91 -19.79 11.27 6.87
C THR A 91 -20.54 12.20 5.90
N SER A 92 -20.57 13.51 6.15
CA SER A 92 -21.40 14.47 5.40
C SER A 92 -20.60 15.37 4.45
N LYS A 93 -19.27 15.42 4.58
CA LYS A 93 -18.37 16.13 3.65
C LYS A 93 -17.55 15.18 2.77
N TRP A 94 -18.16 14.09 2.32
CA TRP A 94 -17.57 13.32 1.23
C TRP A 94 -17.61 14.20 0.00
N ILE A 95 -16.46 14.33 -0.64
CA ILE A 95 -16.24 14.82 -2.00
C ILE A 95 -17.61 15.02 -2.67
N GLU A 96 -18.08 16.27 -2.70
CA GLU A 96 -19.35 16.54 -3.35
C GLU A 96 -19.24 15.92 -4.75
N PRO A 97 -20.22 15.13 -5.19
CA PRO A 97 -20.17 14.41 -6.48
C PRO A 97 -20.22 15.34 -7.69
N VAL A 98 -19.87 16.61 -7.52
CA VAL A 98 -19.74 17.63 -8.52
C VAL A 98 -18.37 17.40 -9.17
N GLU A 99 -18.40 16.78 -10.35
CA GLU A 99 -17.26 16.58 -11.24
C GLU A 99 -16.34 15.40 -10.91
N HIS A 100 -16.88 14.18 -11.03
CA HIS A 100 -16.07 13.01 -11.39
C HIS A 100 -15.53 13.21 -12.82
N SER A 101 -14.52 14.07 -12.96
CA SER A 101 -13.71 14.02 -14.16
C SER A 101 -12.96 12.70 -14.14
N ILE A 102 -13.25 11.88 -15.14
CA ILE A 102 -12.48 10.71 -15.56
C ILE A 102 -10.96 11.02 -15.58
N ALA A 103 -10.57 12.30 -15.66
CA ALA A 103 -9.20 12.80 -15.60
C ALA A 103 -8.45 12.63 -14.26
N VAL A 104 -9.13 12.37 -13.13
CA VAL A 104 -8.44 12.13 -11.83
C VAL A 104 -7.97 10.67 -11.68
N LEU A 105 -8.33 9.80 -12.63
CA LEU A 105 -7.84 8.43 -12.67
C LEU A 105 -6.50 8.39 -13.39
N SER A 106 -5.42 8.03 -12.69
CA SER A 106 -4.08 7.99 -13.29
C SER A 106 -4.08 7.07 -14.52
N ALA A 107 -3.34 7.47 -15.57
CA ALA A 107 -3.14 6.66 -16.76
C ALA A 107 -2.69 5.22 -16.41
N ASP A 108 -1.95 5.07 -15.32
CA ASP A 108 -1.43 3.79 -14.83
C ASP A 108 -2.51 2.76 -14.48
N ALA A 109 -3.62 3.16 -13.85
CA ALA A 109 -4.69 2.22 -13.56
C ALA A 109 -5.35 1.74 -14.85
N TRP A 110 -5.64 2.67 -15.77
CA TRP A 110 -6.23 2.33 -17.07
C TRP A 110 -5.30 1.53 -17.97
N ASN A 111 -3.98 1.63 -17.78
CA ASN A 111 -2.99 0.82 -18.48
C ASN A 111 -3.14 -0.68 -18.18
N MET A 112 -3.71 -1.05 -17.02
CA MET A 112 -3.96 -2.46 -16.66
C MET A 112 -4.97 -3.16 -17.57
N LEU A 113 -5.78 -2.39 -18.31
CA LEU A 113 -6.76 -2.86 -19.29
C LEU A 113 -6.32 -2.60 -20.74
N LYS A 114 -5.01 -2.40 -20.98
CA LYS A 114 -4.47 -2.23 -22.35
C LYS A 114 -4.63 -3.52 -23.16
N PRO A 115 -5.05 -3.46 -24.44
CA PRO A 115 -5.34 -4.64 -25.25
C PRO A 115 -4.23 -5.68 -25.27
N VAL A 116 -2.97 -5.29 -25.48
CA VAL A 116 -1.84 -6.23 -25.61
C VAL A 116 -1.64 -7.10 -24.36
N GLU A 117 -1.65 -6.49 -23.17
CA GLU A 117 -1.50 -7.24 -21.91
C GLU A 117 -2.79 -7.98 -21.54
N TRP A 118 -3.94 -7.38 -21.80
CA TRP A 118 -5.25 -7.91 -21.42
C TRP A 118 -5.65 -9.13 -22.26
N GLU A 119 -5.41 -9.10 -23.57
CA GLU A 119 -5.78 -10.17 -24.49
C GLU A 119 -4.98 -11.46 -24.23
N ALA A 120 -3.74 -11.32 -23.78
CA ALA A 120 -2.87 -12.43 -23.39
C ALA A 120 -3.34 -13.17 -22.12
N LEU A 121 -4.25 -12.59 -21.32
CA LEU A 121 -4.79 -13.22 -20.12
C LEU A 121 -5.88 -14.24 -20.49
N GLY A 122 -5.78 -15.46 -19.97
CA GLY A 122 -6.70 -16.56 -20.24
C GLY A 122 -7.09 -17.36 -19.00
N GLY A 123 -7.24 -18.67 -19.18
CA GLY A 123 -7.64 -19.61 -18.13
C GLY A 123 -9.11 -20.01 -18.19
N ALA A 124 -9.50 -20.91 -17.28
CA ALA A 124 -10.87 -21.41 -17.20
C ALA A 124 -11.87 -20.27 -16.99
N VAL A 125 -13.06 -20.42 -17.60
CA VAL A 125 -14.17 -19.50 -17.35
C VAL A 125 -14.64 -19.72 -15.92
N GLU A 126 -14.72 -18.63 -15.16
CA GLU A 126 -15.25 -18.64 -13.80
C GLU A 126 -16.34 -17.58 -13.66
N GLN A 127 -17.27 -17.84 -12.74
CA GLN A 127 -18.27 -16.87 -12.30
C GLN A 127 -17.94 -16.43 -10.88
N ARG A 128 -17.97 -15.13 -10.63
CA ARG A 128 -17.61 -14.55 -9.34
C ARG A 128 -18.56 -13.43 -8.97
N THR A 129 -19.11 -13.50 -7.76
CA THR A 129 -19.96 -12.44 -7.20
C THR A 129 -19.26 -11.77 -6.04
N ILE A 130 -19.20 -10.45 -6.04
CA ILE A 130 -18.42 -9.67 -5.07
C ILE A 130 -19.27 -8.53 -4.54
N ASN A 131 -19.25 -8.34 -3.22
CA ASN A 131 -19.87 -7.19 -2.60
C ASN A 131 -18.96 -5.97 -2.72
N ILE A 132 -19.46 -4.88 -3.27
CA ILE A 132 -18.74 -3.61 -3.31
C ILE A 132 -18.50 -3.13 -1.87
N PRO A 133 -17.24 -2.84 -1.48
CA PRO A 133 -16.94 -2.28 -0.18
C PRO A 133 -17.78 -1.03 0.11
N TYR A 134 -18.29 -0.91 1.33
CA TYR A 134 -19.15 0.21 1.76
C TYR A 134 -20.50 0.31 1.02
N GLY A 135 -20.92 -0.75 0.33
CA GLY A 135 -22.27 -0.87 -0.23
C GLY A 135 -22.55 0.19 -1.30
N ARG A 136 -23.75 0.79 -1.23
CA ARG A 136 -24.24 1.73 -2.24
C ARG A 136 -23.35 2.96 -2.39
N THR A 137 -22.89 3.52 -1.27
CA THR A 137 -21.97 4.67 -1.25
C THR A 137 -20.67 4.34 -1.95
N GLY A 138 -20.08 3.16 -1.70
CA GLY A 138 -18.86 2.74 -2.38
C GLY A 138 -19.08 2.54 -3.89
N ALA A 139 -20.22 1.96 -4.27
CA ALA A 139 -20.56 1.77 -5.68
C ALA A 139 -20.77 3.11 -6.42
N ASP A 140 -21.37 4.09 -5.76
CA ASP A 140 -21.58 5.44 -6.32
C ASP A 140 -20.26 6.21 -6.44
N VAL A 141 -19.35 6.05 -5.49
CA VAL A 141 -18.00 6.63 -5.52
C VAL A 141 -17.14 6.00 -6.62
N LEU A 142 -17.17 4.66 -6.75
CA LEU A 142 -16.36 3.94 -7.74
C LEU A 142 -16.86 4.14 -9.17
N PHE A 143 -18.17 4.06 -9.37
CA PHE A 143 -18.76 4.02 -10.71
C PHE A 143 -19.42 5.33 -11.14
N GLY A 144 -19.56 6.28 -10.22
CA GLY A 144 -20.39 7.47 -10.36
C GLY A 144 -21.89 7.14 -10.28
N LYS A 145 -22.70 8.14 -9.90
CA LYS A 145 -24.17 8.01 -9.83
C LYS A 145 -24.81 7.51 -11.15
N ARG A 146 -24.23 7.89 -12.30
CA ARG A 146 -24.67 7.49 -13.65
C ARG A 146 -23.92 6.27 -14.22
N ARG A 147 -23.14 5.57 -13.40
CA ARG A 147 -22.39 4.34 -13.78
C ARG A 147 -21.50 4.52 -15.03
N HIS A 148 -21.00 5.72 -15.27
CA HIS A 148 -20.24 6.02 -16.50
C HIS A 148 -18.89 5.29 -16.51
N VAL A 149 -18.22 5.21 -15.36
CA VAL A 149 -16.96 4.46 -15.23
C VAL A 149 -17.22 2.96 -15.43
N LEU A 150 -18.31 2.41 -14.88
CA LEU A 150 -18.66 1.00 -15.09
C LEU A 150 -18.84 0.67 -16.58
N ARG A 151 -19.55 1.52 -17.33
CA ARG A 151 -19.71 1.36 -18.79
C ARG A 151 -18.38 1.43 -19.53
N LEU A 152 -17.46 2.30 -19.10
CA LEU A 152 -16.12 2.38 -19.69
C LEU A 152 -15.30 1.11 -19.39
N ILE A 153 -15.40 0.57 -18.18
CA ILE A 153 -14.76 -0.70 -17.79
C ILE A 153 -15.31 -1.84 -18.64
N GLN A 154 -16.64 -1.96 -18.77
CA GLN A 154 -17.29 -2.97 -19.61
C GLN A 154 -16.81 -2.93 -21.07
N ARG A 155 -16.58 -1.74 -21.63
CA ARG A 155 -16.05 -1.58 -22.99
C ARG A 155 -14.59 -2.01 -23.12
N LYS A 156 -13.77 -1.85 -22.06
CA LYS A 156 -12.33 -2.15 -22.09
C LYS A 156 -11.98 -3.57 -21.64
N ALA A 157 -12.71 -4.11 -20.67
CA ALA A 157 -12.47 -5.44 -20.09
C ALA A 157 -13.08 -6.54 -20.96
N THR A 158 -12.63 -6.65 -22.21
CA THR A 158 -13.18 -7.60 -23.19
C THR A 158 -13.06 -9.06 -22.73
N GLY A 159 -14.06 -9.87 -23.06
CA GLY A 159 -14.12 -11.28 -22.63
C GLY A 159 -14.43 -11.49 -21.14
N VAL A 160 -14.77 -10.43 -20.40
CA VAL A 160 -15.38 -10.53 -19.07
C VAL A 160 -16.74 -9.85 -19.12
N HIS A 161 -17.79 -10.60 -18.83
CA HIS A 161 -19.13 -10.08 -18.61
C HIS A 161 -19.20 -9.48 -17.20
N ILE A 162 -19.70 -8.25 -17.11
CA ILE A 162 -19.71 -7.47 -15.87
C ILE A 162 -21.12 -6.94 -15.65
N GLN A 163 -21.78 -7.32 -14.56
CA GLN A 163 -23.09 -6.82 -14.17
C GLN A 163 -23.08 -6.33 -12.72
N LEU A 164 -23.64 -5.14 -12.48
CA LEU A 164 -23.80 -4.60 -11.13
C LEU A 164 -25.28 -4.63 -10.74
N GLN A 165 -25.62 -5.48 -9.78
CA GLN A 165 -26.97 -5.59 -9.21
C GLN A 165 -26.97 -5.05 -7.79
N GLY A 166 -27.51 -3.84 -7.60
CA GLY A 166 -27.43 -3.12 -6.34
C GLY A 166 -25.99 -2.84 -5.92
N THR A 167 -25.47 -3.59 -4.95
CA THR A 167 -24.09 -3.52 -4.45
C THR A 167 -23.26 -4.76 -4.76
N LYS A 168 -23.79 -5.70 -5.55
CA LYS A 168 -23.13 -6.94 -5.95
C LYS A 168 -22.64 -6.84 -7.38
N LEU A 169 -21.35 -7.01 -7.58
CA LEU A 169 -20.72 -7.10 -8.88
C LEU A 169 -20.60 -8.57 -9.27
N HIS A 170 -21.29 -8.94 -10.34
CA HIS A 170 -21.25 -10.26 -10.96
C HIS A 170 -20.28 -10.21 -12.14
N LEU A 171 -19.30 -11.10 -12.13
CA LEU A 171 -18.25 -11.22 -13.13
C LEU A 171 -18.27 -12.63 -13.71
N GLU A 172 -18.14 -12.73 -15.02
CA GLU A 172 -18.03 -14.02 -15.73
C GLU A 172 -17.02 -13.92 -16.86
N GLY A 173 -16.07 -14.85 -16.96
CA GLY A 173 -15.02 -14.82 -17.97
C GLY A 173 -13.77 -15.58 -17.54
N PRO A 174 -12.66 -15.49 -18.31
CA PRO A 174 -11.42 -16.17 -17.98
C PRO A 174 -10.86 -15.74 -16.62
N LYS A 175 -10.47 -16.70 -15.79
CA LYS A 175 -9.98 -16.49 -14.42
C LYS A 175 -8.90 -15.42 -14.31
N GLN A 176 -7.91 -15.39 -15.20
CA GLN A 176 -6.83 -14.41 -15.12
C GLN A 176 -7.33 -12.98 -15.43
N ARG A 177 -8.31 -12.85 -16.33
CA ARG A 177 -8.95 -11.56 -16.65
C ARG A 177 -9.82 -11.06 -15.50
N ILE A 178 -10.60 -11.94 -14.88
CA ILE A 178 -11.36 -11.60 -13.67
C ILE A 178 -10.42 -11.13 -12.56
N HIS A 179 -9.34 -11.87 -12.31
CA HIS A 179 -8.34 -11.49 -11.31
C HIS A 179 -7.73 -10.11 -11.59
N ARG A 180 -7.32 -9.84 -12.84
CA ARG A 180 -6.76 -8.55 -13.26
C ARG A 180 -7.77 -7.41 -13.15
N LEU A 181 -9.04 -7.66 -13.48
CA LEU A 181 -10.12 -6.68 -13.33
C LEU A 181 -10.34 -6.30 -11.87
N LEU A 182 -10.29 -7.27 -10.96
CA LEU A 182 -10.44 -6.99 -9.52
C LEU A 182 -9.26 -6.21 -8.97
N ASP A 183 -8.04 -6.53 -9.40
CA ASP A 183 -6.86 -5.75 -9.07
C ASP A 183 -6.98 -4.32 -9.61
N PHE A 184 -7.48 -4.14 -10.84
CA PHE A 184 -7.79 -2.83 -11.40
C PHE A 184 -8.82 -2.05 -10.55
N LEU A 185 -9.92 -2.71 -10.14
CA LEU A 185 -10.95 -2.10 -9.29
C LEU A 185 -10.42 -1.71 -7.91
N ASP A 186 -9.49 -2.47 -7.35
CA ASP A 186 -8.78 -2.11 -6.12
C ASP A 186 -7.91 -0.85 -6.31
N HIS A 187 -7.18 -0.75 -7.43
CA HIS A 187 -6.41 0.46 -7.76
C HIS A 187 -7.33 1.67 -7.96
N LEU A 188 -8.49 1.48 -8.59
CA LEU A 188 -9.52 2.50 -8.70
C LEU A 188 -10.04 2.92 -7.31
N ASN A 189 -10.37 1.95 -6.46
CA ASN A 189 -10.84 2.19 -5.09
C ASN A 189 -9.80 2.89 -4.22
N ALA A 190 -8.51 2.62 -4.43
CA ALA A 190 -7.45 3.35 -3.76
C ALA A 190 -7.38 4.83 -4.17
N ARG A 191 -7.89 5.22 -5.34
CA ARG A 191 -7.94 6.64 -5.76
C ARG A 191 -9.11 7.39 -5.14
N VAL A 192 -10.30 6.79 -5.17
CA VAL A 192 -11.56 7.50 -4.86
C VAL A 192 -12.25 7.01 -3.59
N GLY A 193 -11.94 5.80 -3.15
CA GLY A 193 -12.62 5.11 -2.07
C GLY A 193 -12.12 5.48 -0.68
N ARG A 194 -12.85 4.96 0.32
CA ARG A 194 -12.51 5.10 1.73
C ARG A 194 -11.23 4.31 2.04
N SER A 195 -10.31 4.93 2.77
CA SER A 195 -9.21 4.22 3.42
C SER A 195 -9.40 4.15 4.93
N ARG A 196 -8.80 3.14 5.55
CA ARG A 196 -8.62 3.08 7.00
C ARG A 196 -7.45 3.98 7.42
N CYS A 197 -6.43 4.01 6.57
CA CYS A 197 -5.23 4.82 6.71
C CYS A 197 -4.40 4.76 5.43
N ASP A 198 -3.58 5.77 5.24
CA ASP A 198 -2.59 5.80 4.18
C ASP A 198 -1.20 5.63 4.80
N TYR A 199 -0.28 5.05 4.04
CA TYR A 199 1.06 4.71 4.50
C TYR A 199 2.11 5.21 3.53
N VAL A 200 3.20 5.72 4.08
CA VAL A 200 4.43 5.91 3.32
C VAL A 200 5.34 4.74 3.61
N ILE A 201 5.60 3.95 2.58
CA ILE A 201 6.41 2.74 2.65
C ILE A 201 7.65 2.88 1.77
N VAL A 202 8.69 2.15 2.13
CA VAL A 202 9.96 2.09 1.39
C VAL A 202 10.13 0.66 0.91
N ARG A 203 10.30 0.49 -0.39
CA ARG A 203 10.67 -0.79 -0.98
C ARG A 203 12.17 -0.86 -1.16
N CYS A 204 12.69 -2.05 -0.90
CA CYS A 204 14.10 -2.35 -1.03
C CYS A 204 14.26 -3.58 -1.90
N ASN A 205 15.37 -3.64 -2.62
CA ASN A 205 15.74 -4.78 -3.42
C ASN A 205 17.18 -5.21 -3.06
N GLY A 206 17.52 -6.46 -3.32
CA GLY A 206 18.87 -6.99 -3.10
C GLY A 206 19.07 -8.28 -3.86
N PRO A 207 20.31 -8.58 -4.31
CA PRO A 207 20.58 -9.73 -5.17
C PRO A 207 20.27 -11.09 -4.51
N GLN A 208 20.23 -11.14 -3.18
CA GLN A 208 20.00 -12.37 -2.40
C GLN A 208 18.65 -12.39 -1.68
N LEU A 209 17.78 -11.40 -1.92
CA LEU A 209 16.54 -11.25 -1.16
C LEU A 209 15.61 -12.45 -1.35
N ALA A 210 15.37 -12.86 -2.60
CA ALA A 210 14.48 -13.97 -2.92
C ALA A 210 15.00 -15.31 -2.37
N SER A 211 16.28 -15.62 -2.56
CA SER A 211 16.87 -16.89 -2.10
C SER A 211 16.96 -16.98 -0.57
N LYS A 212 17.24 -15.88 0.13
CA LYS A 212 17.22 -15.85 1.60
C LYS A 212 15.79 -16.05 2.15
N LEU A 213 14.78 -15.40 1.55
CA LEU A 213 13.38 -15.63 1.93
C LEU A 213 12.92 -17.06 1.64
N GLU A 214 13.28 -17.64 0.50
CA GLU A 214 12.96 -19.03 0.16
C GLU A 214 13.58 -20.00 1.17
N ARG A 215 14.81 -19.73 1.63
CA ARG A 215 15.44 -20.52 2.69
C ARG A 215 14.68 -20.41 4.01
N ILE A 216 14.24 -19.21 4.40
CA ILE A 216 13.40 -19.01 5.59
C ILE A 216 12.07 -19.76 5.42
N ASP A 217 11.42 -19.65 4.26
CA ASP A 217 10.17 -20.32 3.95
C ASP A 217 10.28 -21.84 4.05
N THR A 218 11.38 -22.40 3.54
CA THR A 218 11.70 -23.83 3.67
C THR A 218 11.82 -24.26 5.14
N LEU A 219 12.49 -23.45 5.98
CA LEU A 219 12.61 -23.75 7.41
C LEU A 219 11.26 -23.76 8.12
N PHE A 220 10.39 -22.78 7.84
CA PHE A 220 9.04 -22.73 8.39
C PHE A 220 8.16 -23.88 7.88
N LYS A 221 8.25 -24.21 6.58
CA LYS A 221 7.55 -25.37 6.00
C LYS A 221 8.01 -26.70 6.59
N ASN A 222 9.29 -26.84 6.94
CA ASN A 222 9.78 -28.03 7.65
C ASN A 222 9.19 -28.18 9.07
N LYS A 223 8.54 -27.12 9.58
CA LYS A 223 7.76 -27.14 10.82
C LYS A 223 6.25 -27.19 10.57
N SER A 224 5.81 -27.45 9.33
CA SER A 224 4.39 -27.65 9.02
C SER A 224 3.83 -28.80 9.86
N GLY A 225 2.78 -28.54 10.63
CA GLY A 225 2.21 -29.49 11.60
C GLY A 225 2.67 -29.28 13.05
N THR A 226 3.61 -28.37 13.31
CA THR A 226 3.97 -27.93 14.67
C THR A 226 3.45 -26.51 14.92
N PRO A 227 2.45 -26.32 15.80
CA PRO A 227 2.03 -24.98 16.22
C PRO A 227 3.18 -24.21 16.89
N PRO A 228 3.27 -22.87 16.70
CA PRO A 228 2.46 -22.02 15.82
C PRO A 228 2.99 -21.92 14.37
N PHE A 229 4.04 -22.67 14.04
CA PHE A 229 4.76 -22.55 12.77
C PHE A 229 3.94 -23.02 11.57
N ASP A 230 3.02 -23.96 11.79
CA ASP A 230 2.06 -24.48 10.80
C ASP A 230 1.16 -23.41 10.16
N GLN A 231 1.01 -22.26 10.81
CA GLN A 231 0.18 -21.13 10.36
C GLN A 231 1.00 -19.88 10.03
N CYS A 232 2.33 -20.00 10.05
CA CYS A 232 3.22 -18.94 9.67
C CYS A 232 3.41 -18.95 8.15
N GLN A 233 3.34 -17.78 7.54
CA GLN A 233 3.61 -17.56 6.14
C GLN A 233 4.71 -16.53 6.00
N VAL A 234 5.72 -16.85 5.19
CA VAL A 234 6.76 -15.89 4.80
C VAL A 234 6.14 -14.84 3.87
N VAL A 235 6.44 -13.58 4.15
CA VAL A 235 5.96 -12.45 3.34
C VAL A 235 6.65 -12.49 1.98
N PRO A 236 5.91 -12.47 0.86
CA PRO A 236 6.50 -12.56 -0.46
C PRO A 236 7.31 -11.29 -0.79
N VAL A 237 8.30 -11.42 -1.68
CA VAL A 237 9.29 -10.36 -2.00
C VAL A 237 8.59 -9.05 -2.39
N GLU A 238 7.55 -9.13 -3.21
CA GLU A 238 6.77 -7.99 -3.71
C GLU A 238 5.99 -7.23 -2.61
N GLU A 239 5.76 -7.87 -1.48
CA GLU A 239 5.10 -7.28 -0.31
C GLU A 239 6.10 -6.77 0.74
N LEU A 240 7.40 -7.05 0.60
CA LEU A 240 8.40 -6.57 1.54
C LEU A 240 8.57 -5.05 1.45
N HIS A 241 8.46 -4.40 2.60
CA HIS A 241 8.65 -2.96 2.73
C HIS A 241 8.94 -2.55 4.16
N PHE A 242 9.51 -1.36 4.33
CA PHE A 242 9.51 -0.64 5.59
C PHE A 242 8.33 0.32 5.62
N THR A 243 7.60 0.38 6.73
CA THR A 243 6.63 1.47 6.95
C THR A 243 7.36 2.64 7.63
N LEU A 244 7.44 3.79 6.96
CA LEU A 244 8.01 5.01 7.54
C LEU A 244 6.99 5.79 8.35
N ALA A 245 5.82 6.02 7.75
CA ALA A 245 4.80 6.87 8.32
C ALA A 245 3.41 6.33 8.01
N LYS A 246 2.50 6.60 8.93
CA LYS A 246 1.07 6.38 8.82
C LYS A 246 0.39 7.75 8.80
N ILE A 247 -0.40 7.99 7.78
CA ILE A 247 -1.23 9.17 7.64
C ILE A 247 -2.62 8.81 8.18
N ARG A 248 -3.05 9.51 9.23
CA ARG A 248 -4.31 9.25 9.93
C ARG A 248 -5.49 9.80 9.15
N GLY A 249 -6.66 9.21 9.39
CA GLY A 249 -7.92 9.65 8.79
C GLY A 249 -7.98 9.35 7.30
N GLN A 250 -8.68 10.22 6.58
CA GLN A 250 -8.78 10.18 5.13
C GLN A 250 -8.14 11.43 4.57
N PRO A 251 -6.83 11.39 4.31
CA PRO A 251 -6.11 12.58 3.88
C PRO A 251 -6.67 13.06 2.55
N SER A 252 -6.82 14.37 2.41
CA SER A 252 -7.23 14.97 1.15
C SER A 252 -6.22 14.60 0.05
N PRO A 253 -6.64 14.54 -1.23
CA PRO A 253 -5.72 14.37 -2.34
C PRO A 253 -4.57 15.40 -2.34
N SER A 254 -4.83 16.62 -1.88
CA SER A 254 -3.81 17.67 -1.71
C SER A 254 -2.76 17.32 -0.66
N LEU A 255 -3.16 16.80 0.51
CA LEU A 255 -2.23 16.38 1.55
C LEU A 255 -1.37 15.21 1.07
N ILE A 256 -1.97 14.23 0.39
CA ILE A 256 -1.23 13.10 -0.19
C ILE A 256 -0.18 13.59 -1.19
N LYS A 257 -0.57 14.51 -2.09
CA LYS A 257 0.35 15.13 -3.05
C LYS A 257 1.50 15.85 -2.35
N GLU A 258 1.19 16.65 -1.33
CA GLU A 258 2.20 17.39 -0.57
C GLU A 258 3.18 16.46 0.16
N VAL A 259 2.66 15.36 0.73
CA VAL A 259 3.49 14.32 1.35
C VAL A 259 4.41 13.71 0.30
N ALA A 260 3.85 13.26 -0.82
CA ALA A 260 4.59 12.71 -1.95
C ALA A 260 5.71 13.65 -2.45
N ASP A 261 5.38 14.92 -2.74
CA ASP A 261 6.32 15.93 -3.23
C ASP A 261 7.45 16.19 -2.22
N THR A 262 7.15 16.12 -0.92
CA THR A 262 8.15 16.29 0.14
C THR A 262 9.09 15.08 0.23
N PHE A 263 8.55 13.86 0.19
CA PHE A 263 9.39 12.65 0.13
C PHE A 263 10.28 12.64 -1.12
N TYR A 264 9.74 13.05 -2.27
CA TYR A 264 10.50 13.14 -3.51
C TYR A 264 11.66 14.15 -3.42
N ARG A 265 11.43 15.34 -2.86
CA ARG A 265 12.49 16.33 -2.64
C ARG A 265 13.58 15.83 -1.71
N ILE A 266 13.21 15.14 -0.62
CA ILE A 266 14.18 14.57 0.33
C ILE A 266 14.99 13.47 -0.35
N ALA A 267 14.34 12.61 -1.15
CA ALA A 267 15.02 11.58 -1.93
C ALA A 267 16.07 12.18 -2.88
N GLN A 268 15.73 13.25 -3.61
CA GLN A 268 16.67 13.96 -4.49
C GLN A 268 17.85 14.58 -3.73
N GLN A 269 17.63 15.06 -2.50
CA GLN A 269 18.72 15.59 -1.67
C GLN A 269 19.67 14.47 -1.21
N LEU A 270 19.12 13.29 -0.93
CA LEU A 270 19.83 12.11 -0.46
C LEU A 270 20.66 11.41 -1.54
N ASP A 271 20.29 11.60 -2.81
CA ASP A 271 20.99 11.08 -4.00
C ASP A 271 22.45 11.58 -4.11
N LYS A 272 22.81 12.60 -3.32
CA LYS A 272 24.18 13.10 -3.18
C LYS A 272 24.96 12.25 -2.16
N GLN A 273 25.52 11.14 -2.67
CA GLN A 273 26.68 10.37 -2.16
C GLN A 273 26.53 9.30 -1.04
N HIS A 274 25.45 9.22 -0.26
CA HIS A 274 25.39 8.23 0.85
C HIS A 274 24.12 7.36 0.94
N PHE A 275 23.03 7.76 0.29
CA PHE A 275 21.76 7.04 0.41
C PHE A 275 21.71 5.73 -0.37
N MET A 276 22.52 5.61 -1.43
CA MET A 276 22.61 4.42 -2.28
C MET A 276 23.53 3.33 -1.72
N ASN A 277 24.10 3.51 -0.53
CA ASN A 277 24.91 2.47 0.08
C ASN A 277 24.03 1.29 0.44
N SER A 278 24.52 0.08 0.15
CA SER A 278 23.83 -1.12 0.58
C SER A 278 23.87 -1.25 2.10
N PHE A 279 22.82 -1.86 2.65
CA PHE A 279 22.70 -2.10 4.09
C PHE A 279 22.15 -3.50 4.35
N ILE A 280 22.31 -3.98 5.59
CA ILE A 280 21.84 -5.29 6.02
C ILE A 280 20.81 -5.16 7.14
N LEU A 281 19.94 -6.16 7.22
CA LEU A 281 19.03 -6.40 8.32
C LEU A 281 19.56 -7.62 9.07
N ASP A 282 20.06 -7.39 10.26
CA ASP A 282 20.85 -8.33 11.07
C ASP A 282 20.28 -8.47 12.49
N ARG A 283 19.12 -7.86 12.76
CA ARG A 283 18.47 -7.89 14.06
C ARG A 283 17.00 -8.21 13.97
N ILE A 284 16.51 -8.96 14.95
CA ILE A 284 15.07 -9.09 15.20
C ILE A 284 14.58 -7.77 15.80
N ALA A 285 13.63 -7.13 15.13
CA ALA A 285 12.98 -5.93 15.61
C ALA A 285 11.90 -6.26 16.63
N PHE A 286 11.11 -7.29 16.33
CA PHE A 286 10.20 -7.95 17.25
C PHE A 286 9.83 -9.33 16.72
N GLU A 287 9.50 -10.20 17.65
CA GLU A 287 8.73 -11.40 17.46
C GLU A 287 7.60 -11.39 18.50
N THR A 288 6.40 -11.78 18.10
CA THR A 288 5.25 -12.08 18.98
C THR A 288 5.16 -11.33 20.33
N ASP A 289 4.36 -10.27 20.38
CA ASP A 289 3.72 -9.77 21.62
C ASP A 289 2.19 -9.75 21.44
N ARG A 290 1.42 -9.43 22.49
CA ARG A 290 -0.07 -9.43 22.61
C ARG A 290 -0.86 -8.92 21.39
N SER A 291 -0.24 -8.20 20.46
CA SER A 291 -0.86 -7.65 19.25
C SER A 291 -0.14 -8.01 17.94
N LYS A 292 0.92 -8.82 17.94
CA LYS A 292 1.81 -9.01 16.78
C LYS A 292 1.96 -10.49 16.44
N ASN A 293 1.26 -10.94 15.41
CA ASN A 293 1.39 -12.28 14.83
C ASN A 293 2.47 -12.28 13.75
N ALA A 294 3.68 -11.85 14.07
CA ALA A 294 4.69 -11.60 13.05
C ALA A 294 6.11 -11.63 13.59
N LEU A 295 7.04 -11.99 12.70
CA LEU A 295 8.47 -11.78 12.87
C LEU A 295 8.90 -10.62 11.96
N ALA A 296 9.53 -9.62 12.57
CA ALA A 296 10.09 -8.49 11.84
C ALA A 296 11.56 -8.28 12.19
N ILE A 297 12.30 -7.82 11.20
CA ILE A 297 13.74 -7.59 11.28
C ILE A 297 14.08 -6.13 10.99
N CYS A 298 15.20 -5.66 11.52
CA CYS A 298 15.73 -4.32 11.31
C CYS A 298 17.25 -4.34 11.19
N SER A 299 17.82 -3.21 10.81
CA SER A 299 19.28 -3.01 10.82
C SER A 299 19.74 -2.62 12.22
N SER A 300 20.90 -3.12 12.63
CA SER A 300 21.64 -2.67 13.82
C SER A 300 22.29 -1.31 13.61
N ASP A 301 22.62 -0.96 12.35
CA ASP A 301 23.20 0.32 11.98
C ASP A 301 22.14 1.44 12.06
N PRO A 302 22.22 2.40 13.00
CA PRO A 302 21.27 3.51 13.06
C PRO A 302 21.38 4.48 11.86
N GLU A 303 22.50 4.45 11.15
CA GLU A 303 22.82 5.32 10.01
C GLU A 303 22.46 4.70 8.65
N ASN A 304 21.72 3.58 8.66
CA ASN A 304 21.22 2.97 7.43
C ASN A 304 20.33 3.95 6.64
N PRO A 305 20.27 3.82 5.30
CA PRO A 305 19.54 4.75 4.44
C PRO A 305 18.09 5.00 4.87
N VAL A 306 17.35 3.95 5.21
CA VAL A 306 15.92 4.05 5.60
C VAL A 306 15.74 4.86 6.89
N SER A 307 16.67 4.72 7.84
CA SER A 307 16.64 5.44 9.12
C SER A 307 17.00 6.91 8.96
N LYS A 308 18.02 7.22 8.13
CA LYS A 308 18.35 8.61 7.76
C LYS A 308 17.18 9.30 7.08
N LEU A 309 16.55 8.64 6.12
CA LEU A 309 15.37 9.17 5.45
C LEU A 309 14.24 9.45 6.44
N LYS A 310 13.92 8.49 7.32
CA LYS A 310 12.90 8.71 8.35
C LYS A 310 13.19 9.96 9.16
N THR A 311 14.44 10.14 9.60
CA THR A 311 14.85 11.29 10.40
C THR A 311 14.65 12.60 9.65
N LEU A 312 15.06 12.66 8.38
CA LEU A 312 14.86 13.83 7.51
C LEU A 312 13.38 14.10 7.25
N CYS A 313 12.59 13.08 6.90
CA CYS A 313 11.16 13.26 6.71
C CYS A 313 10.50 13.75 8.00
N LYS A 314 10.88 13.20 9.15
CA LYS A 314 10.33 13.61 10.43
C LYS A 314 10.54 15.10 10.69
N THR A 315 11.69 15.70 10.35
CA THR A 315 11.92 17.14 10.53
C THR A 315 11.01 18.01 9.66
N HIS A 316 10.67 17.57 8.45
CA HIS A 316 9.75 18.28 7.56
C HIS A 316 8.28 18.20 8.00
N PHE A 317 7.89 17.16 8.73
CA PHE A 317 6.51 16.92 9.14
C PHE A 317 6.26 17.11 10.65
N ILE A 318 7.20 17.69 11.41
CA ILE A 318 7.09 17.89 12.87
C ILE A 318 5.77 18.58 13.27
N LEU A 319 5.25 19.47 12.41
CA LEU A 319 4.07 20.28 12.68
C LEU A 319 2.75 19.67 12.16
N LYS A 320 2.76 18.43 11.61
CA LYS A 320 1.56 17.80 11.05
C LYS A 320 1.08 16.64 11.92
N ASP A 321 0.03 16.89 12.70
CA ASP A 321 -0.60 15.87 13.57
C ASP A 321 -1.16 14.67 12.80
N ASP A 322 -1.46 14.86 11.50
CA ASP A 322 -1.99 13.82 10.63
C ASP A 322 -0.95 12.77 10.22
N VAL A 323 0.36 13.06 10.34
CA VAL A 323 1.44 12.16 9.92
C VAL A 323 2.16 11.59 11.14
N THR A 324 1.90 10.32 11.45
CA THR A 324 2.57 9.60 12.54
C THR A 324 3.70 8.72 11.99
N PHE A 325 4.95 9.03 12.35
CA PHE A 325 6.09 8.17 12.02
C PHE A 325 6.12 6.90 12.87
N THR A 326 6.55 5.79 12.28
CA THR A 326 6.76 4.54 13.01
C THR A 326 7.87 4.73 14.04
N ARG A 327 7.71 4.14 15.23
CA ARG A 327 8.72 4.30 16.30
C ARG A 327 10.02 3.60 15.92
N GLN A 328 9.93 2.34 15.48
CA GLN A 328 11.04 1.52 15.03
C GLN A 328 10.82 1.11 13.58
N ILE A 329 11.80 1.39 12.72
CA ILE A 329 11.81 0.91 11.32
C ILE A 329 12.09 -0.58 11.33
N HIS A 330 11.25 -1.34 10.66
CA HIS A 330 11.39 -2.79 10.54
C HIS A 330 10.72 -3.28 9.25
N MET A 331 11.15 -4.44 8.78
CA MET A 331 10.55 -5.18 7.68
C MET A 331 9.96 -6.46 8.25
N THR A 332 8.66 -6.68 8.03
CA THR A 332 7.99 -7.91 8.43
C THR A 332 8.28 -8.99 7.40
N ILE A 333 8.86 -10.11 7.84
CA ILE A 333 9.27 -11.21 6.97
C ILE A 333 8.43 -12.48 7.17
N VAL A 334 7.77 -12.63 8.31
CA VAL A 334 6.83 -13.73 8.58
C VAL A 334 5.57 -13.19 9.25
N LYS A 335 4.40 -13.69 8.86
CA LYS A 335 3.11 -13.40 9.49
C LYS A 335 2.42 -14.72 9.85
N ALA A 336 1.89 -14.83 11.07
CA ALA A 336 0.98 -15.89 11.43
C ALA A 336 -0.46 -15.52 11.06
N GLN A 337 -1.20 -16.47 10.48
CA GLN A 337 -2.55 -16.28 9.98
C GLN A 337 -3.55 -15.93 11.10
N GLU A 338 -3.35 -16.49 12.30
CA GLU A 338 -4.18 -16.27 13.46
C GLU A 338 -3.36 -15.81 14.67
N SER A 339 -4.07 -15.31 15.70
CA SER A 339 -3.42 -14.97 16.96
C SER A 339 -2.91 -16.22 17.67
N ILE A 340 -1.57 -16.33 17.77
CA ILE A 340 -0.89 -17.43 18.46
C ILE A 340 -1.37 -17.54 19.92
N ARG A 341 -1.59 -16.40 20.59
CA ARG A 341 -2.12 -16.37 21.97
C ARG A 341 -3.58 -16.78 22.10
N ALA A 342 -4.42 -16.54 21.09
CA ALA A 342 -5.82 -16.99 21.12
C ALA A 342 -5.94 -18.52 21.22
N ARG A 343 -4.84 -19.24 20.93
CA ARG A 343 -4.73 -20.70 21.03
C ARG A 343 -4.07 -21.19 22.32
N GLY A 344 -3.81 -20.30 23.29
CA GLY A 344 -3.19 -20.68 24.57
C GLY A 344 -1.72 -21.11 24.45
N ILE A 345 -1.07 -20.82 23.32
CA ILE A 345 0.36 -21.03 23.12
C ILE A 345 1.07 -19.81 23.69
N GLU A 346 1.53 -19.92 24.93
CA GLU A 346 2.40 -18.93 25.59
C GLU A 346 3.87 -19.25 25.25
N ASP A 347 4.69 -18.20 25.08
CA ASP A 347 6.16 -18.28 25.03
C ASP A 347 6.82 -19.09 23.90
N VAL A 348 6.36 -18.94 22.64
CA VAL A 348 7.10 -19.45 21.47
C VAL A 348 7.71 -18.30 20.65
N GLU A 349 9.03 -18.30 20.54
CA GLU A 349 9.80 -17.39 19.69
C GLU A 349 9.76 -17.87 18.24
N LEU A 350 9.21 -17.06 17.32
CA LEU A 350 9.18 -17.40 15.89
C LEU A 350 10.60 -17.52 15.32
N SER A 351 11.56 -16.79 15.88
CA SER A 351 12.96 -16.88 15.48
C SER A 351 13.63 -18.21 15.86
N ALA A 352 13.02 -19.05 16.71
CA ALA A 352 13.58 -20.36 17.11
C ALA A 352 13.78 -21.33 15.93
N VAL A 353 13.06 -21.11 14.83
CA VAL A 353 13.16 -21.92 13.60
C VAL A 353 14.35 -21.49 12.73
N LEU A 354 14.91 -20.31 13.00
CA LEU A 354 16.00 -19.74 12.21
C LEU A 354 17.34 -20.28 12.68
N LEU A 355 18.16 -20.71 11.72
CA LEU A 355 19.53 -21.13 11.94
C LEU A 355 20.43 -19.93 12.31
N ASP A 356 21.50 -20.18 13.05
CA ASP A 356 22.41 -19.12 13.55
C ASP A 356 23.07 -18.32 12.42
N ASP A 357 23.31 -18.94 11.26
CA ASP A 357 23.85 -18.26 10.09
C ASP A 357 22.85 -17.29 9.44
N ILE A 358 21.55 -17.56 9.56
CA ILE A 358 20.47 -16.65 9.13
C ILE A 358 20.28 -15.54 10.18
N ARG A 359 20.46 -15.84 11.47
CA ARG A 359 20.29 -14.86 12.56
C ARG A 359 21.32 -13.73 12.53
N ASN A 360 22.51 -13.96 11.98
CA ASN A 360 23.58 -12.95 11.91
C ASN A 360 23.54 -12.09 10.63
N ASP A 361 22.76 -12.47 9.61
CA ASP A 361 22.60 -11.75 8.34
C ASP A 361 21.24 -12.10 7.70
N PHE A 362 20.15 -11.69 8.36
CA PHE A 362 18.79 -12.09 7.98
C PHE A 362 18.48 -11.74 6.53
N LEU A 363 18.63 -10.47 6.15
CA LEU A 363 18.40 -9.99 4.79
C LEU A 363 19.39 -8.90 4.42
N GLY A 364 20.01 -9.04 3.25
CA GLY A 364 20.97 -8.07 2.72
C GLY A 364 22.05 -8.73 1.87
N PRO A 365 22.87 -7.94 1.16
CA PRO A 365 22.81 -6.47 1.07
C PRO A 365 21.54 -5.98 0.35
N LEU A 366 20.92 -4.93 0.89
CA LEU A 366 19.72 -4.27 0.36
C LEU A 366 20.04 -2.86 -0.12
N LEU A 367 19.36 -2.45 -1.19
CA LEU A 367 19.33 -1.09 -1.71
C LEU A 367 17.91 -0.56 -1.61
N VAL A 368 17.75 0.73 -1.35
CA VAL A 368 16.44 1.36 -1.43
C VAL A 368 16.06 1.54 -2.89
N GLU A 369 14.95 0.94 -3.31
CA GLU A 369 14.50 0.97 -4.70
C GLU A 369 13.51 2.12 -4.94
N SER A 370 12.53 2.25 -4.05
CA SER A 370 11.46 3.23 -4.24
C SER A 370 10.75 3.62 -2.96
N PHE A 371 10.13 4.80 -3.01
CA PHE A 371 9.14 5.24 -2.07
C PHE A 371 7.76 5.02 -2.64
N VAL A 372 6.87 4.50 -1.80
CA VAL A 372 5.51 4.23 -2.20
C VAL A 372 4.58 4.87 -1.20
N VAL A 373 3.66 5.68 -1.70
CA VAL A 373 2.46 6.03 -0.94
C VAL A 373 1.42 4.96 -1.26
N SER A 374 1.06 4.19 -0.24
CA SER A 374 0.06 3.15 -0.33
C SER A 374 -1.15 3.49 0.53
N ARG A 375 -2.29 2.93 0.15
CA ARG A 375 -3.54 3.10 0.85
C ARG A 375 -4.06 1.75 1.31
N ASP A 376 -4.47 1.67 2.57
CA ASP A 376 -5.10 0.47 3.12
C ASP A 376 -6.60 0.52 2.89
N ILE A 377 -7.03 -0.26 1.90
CA ILE A 377 -8.43 -0.39 1.47
C ILE A 377 -8.95 -1.80 1.73
N LYS A 378 -10.27 -1.91 1.85
CA LYS A 378 -10.95 -3.21 1.74
C LYS A 378 -10.93 -3.64 0.26
N SER A 379 -10.18 -4.70 -0.04
CA SER A 379 -9.97 -5.23 -1.38
C SER A 379 -11.21 -5.96 -1.90
N MET A 380 -11.58 -5.72 -3.16
CA MET A 380 -12.54 -6.50 -3.93
C MET A 380 -11.94 -7.84 -4.40
N LEU A 381 -10.63 -7.89 -4.56
CA LEU A 381 -9.92 -9.10 -4.98
C LEU A 381 -9.86 -10.17 -3.88
N THR A 382 -9.53 -9.78 -2.65
CA THR A 382 -9.33 -10.73 -1.53
C THR A 382 -10.42 -10.66 -0.47
N ASN A 383 -11.28 -9.64 -0.49
CA ASN A 383 -12.22 -9.31 0.58
C ASN A 383 -11.56 -9.06 1.95
N THR A 384 -10.24 -8.86 1.96
CA THR A 384 -9.44 -8.47 3.13
C THR A 384 -8.91 -7.05 2.96
N PHE A 385 -8.25 -6.52 3.99
CA PHE A 385 -7.54 -5.25 3.88
C PHE A 385 -6.22 -5.45 3.15
N ARG A 386 -5.93 -4.60 2.16
CA ARG A 386 -4.71 -4.67 1.34
C ARG A 386 -4.14 -3.27 1.14
N HIS A 387 -2.81 -3.19 1.16
CA HIS A 387 -2.07 -2.01 0.74
C HIS A 387 -2.08 -1.92 -0.79
N VAL A 388 -2.74 -0.90 -1.32
CA VAL A 388 -2.75 -0.61 -2.75
C VAL A 388 -1.90 0.62 -3.03
N THR A 389 -1.00 0.49 -4.00
CA THR A 389 -0.06 1.56 -4.34
C THR A 389 -0.79 2.67 -5.08
N TYR A 390 -0.67 3.90 -4.56
CA TYR A 390 -1.22 5.10 -5.15
C TYR A 390 -0.15 5.87 -5.93
N SER A 391 1.07 5.99 -5.39
CA SER A 391 2.19 6.67 -6.06
C SER A 391 3.48 5.96 -5.75
N THR A 392 4.33 5.82 -6.76
CA THR A 392 5.68 5.26 -6.64
C THR A 392 6.69 6.28 -7.11
N PHE A 393 7.72 6.52 -6.32
CA PHE A 393 8.86 7.36 -6.63
C PHE A 393 10.09 6.46 -6.64
N LYS A 394 10.58 6.14 -7.84
CA LYS A 394 11.81 5.38 -8.00
C LYS A 394 13.00 6.27 -7.67
N ILE A 395 14.00 5.67 -7.03
CA ILE A 395 15.29 6.29 -6.77
C ILE A 395 16.22 5.68 -7.83
N LEU A 396 16.82 6.55 -8.65
CA LEU A 396 17.53 6.15 -9.87
C LEU A 396 18.91 5.60 -9.58
#